data_AF-A0A6I4U015-F1
#
_entry.id   AF-A0A6I4U015-F1
#
_cell.length_a   1.000
_cell.length_b   1.000
_cell.length_c   1.000
_cell.angle_alpha   90.00
_cell.angle_beta   90.00
_cell.angle_gamma   90.00
#
_symmetry.space_group_name_H-M   'P 1'
#
loop_
_entity.id
_entity.type
_entity.pdbx_description
1 polymer ?
#
loop_
_entity_poly.entity_id
_entity_poly.type
_entity_poly.pdbx_seq_one_letter_code
_entity_poly.pdbx_strand_id
1 'polypeptide(L)'
;MADLDALERLNRLRESGGLTQEEFEQEKARLLAAQAVEPAAPPNKTRLWMLGIGAAVIALASIGYVLTRQDSADGGADEATVADKAALDSPALASAAPTPTPSSPEELYAWATDVARLGSKPAIFEEQLGKADEKQSNFMAFQVGACDVEYQLSNGVVESIGLQISPRCKPVVDDMVIGPDTTFASVKEGYPVADCIGGVCGNAADPTIDLFYTASRAPNSVGYYFVGDYDDATSRAMDLWVTAIAETNGAPTPGDLDPSLLTCLKDAPPEVSQVLASKRVSKVYFGFNLRKHCPR
;
A
#
# COMPACT_ATOMS: atom_id res chain seq x y z
N MET A 1 -25.04 0.51 2.59
CA MET A 1 -24.84 -0.51 1.55
C MET A 1 -26.15 -0.97 0.87
N ALA A 2 -27.34 -0.46 1.20
CA ALA A 2 -28.61 -0.92 0.62
C ALA A 2 -29.08 -0.16 -0.65
N ASP A 3 -28.24 0.70 -1.24
CA ASP A 3 -28.70 1.70 -2.23
C ASP A 3 -28.22 1.44 -3.69
N LEU A 4 -27.09 0.75 -3.84
CA LEU A 4 -26.64 0.27 -5.16
C LEU A 4 -27.57 -0.82 -5.69
N ASP A 5 -28.04 -1.72 -4.81
CA ASP A 5 -29.02 -2.75 -5.15
C ASP A 5 -30.35 -2.17 -5.64
N ALA A 6 -30.75 -1.00 -5.12
CA ALA A 6 -31.98 -0.31 -5.53
C ALA A 6 -31.86 0.26 -6.95
N LEU A 7 -30.73 0.89 -7.28
CA LEU A 7 -30.45 1.40 -8.63
C LEU A 7 -30.27 0.28 -9.66
N GLU A 8 -29.62 -0.83 -9.27
CA GLU A 8 -29.43 -1.98 -10.14
C GLU A 8 -30.76 -2.68 -10.45
N ARG A 9 -31.65 -2.80 -9.45
CA ARG A 9 -33.01 -3.32 -9.64
C ARG A 9 -33.85 -2.41 -10.54
N LEU A 10 -33.72 -1.09 -10.41
CA LEU A 10 -34.40 -0.12 -11.28
C LEU A 10 -33.93 -0.26 -12.73
N ASN A 11 -32.62 -0.46 -12.94
CA ASN A 11 -32.07 -0.64 -14.28
C ASN A 11 -32.53 -1.96 -14.94
N ARG A 12 -32.60 -3.06 -14.18
CA ARG A 12 -33.15 -4.33 -14.68
C ARG A 12 -34.62 -4.21 -15.10
N LEU A 13 -35.42 -3.44 -14.37
CA LEU A 13 -36.84 -3.21 -14.70
C LEU A 13 -37.01 -2.36 -15.98
N ARG A 14 -36.11 -1.42 -16.23
CA ARG A 14 -36.05 -0.67 -17.49
C ARG A 14 -35.68 -1.59 -18.66
N GLU A 15 -34.64 -2.41 -18.49
CA GLU A 15 -34.15 -3.33 -19.53
C GLU A 15 -35.18 -4.43 -19.86
N SER A 16 -35.99 -4.85 -18.88
CA SER A 16 -37.08 -5.79 -19.11
C SER A 16 -38.35 -5.14 -19.68
N GLY A 17 -38.33 -3.83 -19.98
CA GLY A 17 -39.49 -3.08 -20.48
C GLY A 17 -40.63 -2.92 -19.46
N GLY A 18 -40.35 -3.15 -18.18
CA GLY A 18 -41.33 -3.02 -17.09
C GLY A 18 -41.55 -1.59 -16.61
N LEU A 19 -40.70 -0.65 -17.06
CA LEU A 19 -40.79 0.79 -16.80
C LEU A 19 -40.54 1.55 -18.09
N THR A 20 -41.30 2.61 -18.31
CA THR A 20 -41.03 3.58 -19.37
C THR A 20 -39.83 4.47 -19.00
N GLN A 21 -39.20 5.08 -19.99
CA GLN A 21 -38.02 5.93 -19.77
C GLN A 21 -38.32 7.13 -18.85
N GLU A 22 -39.53 7.67 -18.89
CA GLU A 22 -39.95 8.78 -18.04
C GLU A 22 -40.13 8.33 -16.57
N GLU A 23 -40.75 7.17 -16.34
CA GLU A 23 -40.90 6.60 -15.00
C GLU A 23 -39.54 6.24 -14.38
N PHE A 24 -38.60 5.76 -15.20
CA PHE A 24 -37.24 5.47 -14.77
C PHE A 24 -36.50 6.72 -14.28
N GLU A 25 -36.51 7.82 -15.05
CA GLU A 25 -35.83 9.05 -14.65
C GLU A 25 -36.49 9.71 -13.43
N GLN A 26 -37.82 9.60 -13.30
CA GLN A 26 -38.55 10.10 -12.13
C GLN A 26 -38.18 9.36 -10.85
N GLU A 27 -38.12 8.03 -10.88
CA GLU A 27 -37.82 7.24 -9.69
C GLU A 27 -36.32 7.30 -9.33
N LYS A 28 -35.45 7.41 -10.33
CA LYS A 28 -34.02 7.69 -10.14
C LYS A 28 -33.79 9.05 -9.47
N ALA A 29 -34.45 10.11 -9.93
CA ALA A 29 -34.36 11.43 -9.32
C ALA A 29 -34.88 11.43 -7.88
N ARG A 30 -35.94 10.66 -7.59
CA ARG A 30 -36.48 10.49 -6.24
C ARG A 30 -35.50 9.81 -5.29
N LEU A 31 -34.81 8.76 -5.74
CA LEU A 31 -33.79 8.06 -4.94
C LEU A 31 -32.58 8.95 -4.66
N LEU A 32 -32.14 9.74 -5.65
CA LEU A 32 -31.04 10.70 -5.47
C LEU A 32 -31.43 11.89 -4.58
N ALA A 33 -32.69 12.35 -4.64
CA ALA A 33 -33.20 13.42 -3.79
C ALA A 33 -33.41 12.96 -2.34
N ALA A 34 -33.79 11.70 -2.12
CA ALA A 34 -33.89 11.11 -0.79
C ALA A 34 -32.51 10.97 -0.11
N GLN A 35 -31.43 10.82 -0.88
CA GLN A 35 -30.05 10.93 -0.37
C GLN A 35 -29.64 12.37 0.00
N ALA A 36 -30.27 13.38 -0.62
CA ALA A 36 -29.89 14.78 -0.44
C ALA A 36 -30.53 15.44 0.79
N VAL A 37 -31.42 14.75 1.51
CA VAL A 37 -32.12 15.31 2.69
C VAL A 37 -31.96 14.41 3.91
N GLU A 38 -30.86 14.62 4.65
CA GLU A 38 -30.86 14.51 6.12
C GLU A 38 -30.33 15.83 6.73
N PRO A 39 -30.86 16.24 7.91
CA PRO A 39 -31.08 17.66 8.22
C PRO A 39 -29.92 18.35 8.97
N ALA A 40 -30.01 19.68 8.99
CA ALA A 40 -29.06 20.63 9.56
C ALA A 40 -28.81 20.50 11.10
N ALA A 41 -27.52 20.35 11.45
CA ALA A 41 -26.63 20.78 12.56
C ALA A 41 -27.16 21.49 13.86
N PRO A 42 -26.36 21.67 14.97
CA PRO A 42 -24.91 21.35 15.24
C PRO A 42 -24.65 20.82 16.71
N PRO A 43 -23.43 20.83 17.34
CA PRO A 43 -22.06 21.11 16.85
C PRO A 43 -20.94 20.09 17.22
N ASN A 44 -19.84 20.21 16.47
CA ASN A 44 -18.44 19.92 16.82
C ASN A 44 -17.97 18.46 16.97
N LYS A 45 -17.32 17.93 15.92
CA LYS A 45 -16.22 16.94 15.98
C LYS A 45 -15.56 16.74 14.60
N THR A 46 -14.70 17.68 14.23
CA THR A 46 -13.86 17.71 13.01
C THR A 46 -12.67 16.74 13.08
N ARG A 47 -12.88 15.44 13.34
CA ARG A 47 -11.77 14.47 13.36
C ARG A 47 -12.00 13.04 12.86
N LEU A 48 -13.19 12.66 12.36
CA LEU A 48 -13.47 11.24 12.07
C LEU A 48 -13.54 10.82 10.58
N TRP A 49 -13.39 11.73 9.62
CA TRP A 49 -13.68 11.40 8.21
C TRP A 49 -12.50 10.91 7.36
N MET A 50 -11.27 10.81 7.90
CA MET A 50 -10.11 10.29 7.15
C MET A 50 -9.87 8.78 7.33
N LEU A 51 -10.61 8.08 8.20
CA LEU A 51 -10.38 6.66 8.52
C LEU A 51 -11.32 5.67 7.81
N GLY A 52 -12.32 6.15 7.05
CA GLY A 52 -13.40 5.28 6.54
C GLY A 52 -13.16 4.61 5.18
N ILE A 53 -12.23 5.12 4.37
CA ILE A 53 -12.09 4.67 2.97
C ILE A 53 -11.05 3.55 2.81
N GLY A 54 -10.03 3.49 3.67
CA GLY A 54 -8.99 2.44 3.61
C GLY A 54 -9.48 1.04 4.00
N ALA A 55 -10.41 0.93 4.96
CA ALA A 55 -10.84 -0.36 5.51
C ALA A 55 -11.77 -1.16 4.58
N ALA A 56 -12.51 -0.50 3.69
CA ALA A 56 -13.44 -1.19 2.77
C ALA A 56 -12.74 -1.85 1.57
N VAL A 57 -11.57 -1.34 1.16
CA VAL A 57 -10.84 -1.80 -0.03
C VAL A 57 -10.03 -3.07 0.24
N ILE A 58 -9.51 -3.25 1.46
CA ILE A 58 -8.69 -4.42 1.85
C ILE A 58 -9.55 -5.68 2.06
N ALA A 59 -10.82 -5.52 2.48
CA ALA A 59 -11.73 -6.65 2.70
C ALA A 59 -12.22 -7.32 1.40
N LEU A 60 -12.20 -6.64 0.25
CA LEU A 60 -12.63 -7.22 -1.04
C LEU A 60 -11.52 -8.02 -1.74
N ALA A 61 -10.24 -7.71 -1.49
CA ALA A 61 -9.11 -8.44 -2.06
C ALA A 61 -8.93 -9.85 -1.47
N SER A 62 -9.42 -10.11 -0.25
CA SER A 62 -9.29 -11.41 0.43
C SER A 62 -10.32 -12.46 -0.01
N ILE A 63 -11.45 -12.05 -0.61
CA ILE A 63 -12.47 -12.99 -1.12
C ILE A 63 -11.99 -13.68 -2.42
N GLY A 64 -11.22 -12.98 -3.27
CA GLY A 64 -10.70 -13.54 -4.53
C GLY A 64 -9.62 -14.62 -4.35
N TYR A 65 -8.83 -14.55 -3.27
CA TYR A 65 -7.72 -15.48 -3.01
C TYR A 65 -8.18 -16.85 -2.45
N VAL A 66 -9.34 -16.91 -1.81
CA VAL A 66 -9.87 -18.18 -1.25
C VAL A 66 -10.53 -19.04 -2.33
N LEU A 67 -11.08 -18.43 -3.39
CA LEU A 67 -11.82 -19.15 -4.44
C LEU A 67 -10.92 -19.78 -5.52
N THR A 68 -9.65 -19.39 -5.63
CA THR A 68 -8.70 -19.90 -6.64
C THR A 68 -7.84 -21.08 -6.17
N ARG A 69 -7.93 -21.47 -4.89
CA ARG A 69 -7.11 -22.56 -4.30
C ARG A 69 -7.78 -23.93 -4.21
N GLN A 70 -9.03 -24.08 -4.70
CA GLN A 70 -9.78 -25.33 -4.56
C GLN A 70 -9.54 -26.40 -5.65
N ASP A 71 -8.78 -26.12 -6.72
CA ASP A 71 -8.64 -27.04 -7.87
C ASP A 71 -7.23 -27.65 -8.06
N SER A 72 -6.45 -27.88 -7.02
CA SER A 72 -5.18 -28.61 -7.18
C SER A 72 -4.86 -29.51 -6.00
N ALA A 73 -5.53 -30.66 -5.97
CA ALA A 73 -5.11 -31.81 -5.21
C ALA A 73 -5.32 -33.07 -6.07
N ASP A 74 -4.29 -33.48 -6.81
CA ASP A 74 -4.00 -34.90 -7.01
C ASP A 74 -2.61 -35.14 -7.63
N GLY A 75 -1.90 -36.13 -7.06
CA GLY A 75 -0.89 -36.90 -7.79
C GLY A 75 0.57 -36.76 -7.34
N GLY A 76 1.07 -37.82 -6.67
CA GLY A 76 2.43 -38.32 -6.92
C GLY A 76 3.39 -38.25 -5.76
N ALA A 77 3.41 -39.31 -4.95
CA ALA A 77 4.54 -39.67 -4.10
C ALA A 77 5.72 -40.11 -4.97
N ASP A 78 6.92 -39.66 -4.65
CA ASP A 78 8.12 -40.49 -4.76
C ASP A 78 9.16 -40.10 -3.72
N GLU A 79 9.73 -41.15 -3.14
CA GLU A 79 10.62 -41.20 -2.00
C GLU A 79 12.06 -41.18 -2.48
N ALA A 80 12.90 -40.29 -1.93
CA ALA A 80 14.36 -40.45 -1.97
C ALA A 80 14.99 -39.80 -0.73
N THR A 81 15.30 -40.66 0.25
CA THR A 81 16.24 -40.41 1.33
C THR A 81 17.67 -40.58 0.81
N VAL A 82 18.56 -39.60 0.99
CA VAL A 82 19.96 -39.80 1.45
C VAL A 82 20.42 -38.51 2.12
N ALA A 83 20.99 -38.68 3.31
CA ALA A 83 21.60 -37.67 4.16
C ALA A 83 22.83 -37.02 3.52
N ASP A 84 23.04 -35.73 3.76
CA ASP A 84 24.37 -35.33 4.24
C ASP A 84 24.31 -34.11 5.17
N LYS A 85 25.07 -34.23 6.25
CA LYS A 85 25.28 -33.20 7.25
C LYS A 85 26.20 -32.13 6.66
N ALA A 86 25.65 -30.94 6.42
CA ALA A 86 26.43 -29.72 6.44
C ALA A 86 25.82 -28.79 7.49
N ALA A 87 26.29 -28.95 8.72
CA ALA A 87 26.22 -27.90 9.72
C ALA A 87 27.04 -26.73 9.18
N LEU A 88 26.35 -25.77 8.56
CA LEU A 88 26.89 -24.46 8.28
C LEU A 88 26.37 -23.53 9.37
N ASP A 89 27.30 -23.09 10.19
CA ASP A 89 27.17 -22.10 11.24
C ASP A 89 26.36 -20.89 10.75
N SER A 90 25.08 -20.85 11.13
CA SER A 90 24.40 -19.57 11.34
C SER A 90 25.16 -18.83 12.44
N PRO A 91 25.59 -17.58 12.26
CA PRO A 91 25.91 -16.77 13.42
C PRO A 91 24.64 -16.69 14.25
N ALA A 92 24.67 -17.34 15.41
CA ALA A 92 23.66 -17.22 16.43
C ALA A 92 23.32 -15.75 16.55
N LEU A 93 22.05 -15.41 16.30
CA LEU A 93 21.45 -14.17 16.76
C LEU A 93 21.86 -14.02 18.22
N ALA A 94 22.82 -13.12 18.45
CA ALA A 94 23.29 -12.81 19.78
C ALA A 94 22.05 -12.56 20.63
N SER A 95 21.98 -13.25 21.78
CA SER A 95 20.99 -12.99 22.81
C SER A 95 20.98 -11.49 23.05
N ALA A 96 19.96 -10.81 22.50
CA ALA A 96 19.83 -9.37 22.63
C ALA A 96 19.69 -9.10 24.12
N ALA A 97 20.64 -8.34 24.67
CA ALA A 97 20.49 -7.75 25.99
C ALA A 97 19.10 -7.07 26.06
N PRO A 98 18.42 -7.10 27.23
CA PRO A 98 17.12 -6.46 27.36
C PRO A 98 17.23 -5.03 26.84
N THR A 99 16.50 -4.72 25.77
CA THR A 99 16.48 -3.36 25.23
C THR A 99 15.92 -2.49 26.35
N PRO A 100 16.60 -1.38 26.73
CA PRO A 100 16.09 -0.49 27.75
C PRO A 100 14.67 -0.07 27.38
N THR A 101 13.75 -0.17 28.33
CA THR A 101 12.38 0.34 28.15
C THR A 101 12.47 1.83 27.83
N PRO A 102 11.88 2.30 26.72
CA PRO A 102 11.88 3.71 26.36
C PRO A 102 11.29 4.56 27.49
N SER A 103 11.99 5.62 27.85
CA SER A 103 11.64 6.51 28.96
C SER A 103 11.04 7.85 28.51
N SER A 104 11.13 8.17 27.21
CA SER A 104 10.49 9.34 26.59
C SER A 104 9.67 8.97 25.34
N PRO A 105 8.73 9.84 24.90
CA PRO A 105 8.02 9.65 23.63
C PRO A 105 8.94 9.55 22.41
N GLU A 106 10.05 10.29 22.40
CA GLU A 106 11.05 10.24 21.34
C GLU A 106 11.80 8.91 21.32
N GLU A 107 12.18 8.38 22.49
CA GLU A 107 12.79 7.05 22.61
C GLU A 107 11.80 5.96 22.19
N LEU A 108 10.52 6.10 22.53
CA LEU A 108 9.47 5.15 22.14
C LEU A 108 9.25 5.16 20.63
N TYR A 109 9.26 6.34 20.01
CA TYR A 109 9.18 6.48 18.55
C TYR A 109 10.43 5.91 17.87
N ALA A 110 11.63 6.22 18.36
CA ALA A 110 12.87 5.63 17.84
C ALA A 110 12.84 4.09 17.93
N TRP A 111 12.36 3.56 19.05
CA TRP A 111 12.18 2.11 19.23
C TRP A 111 11.15 1.52 18.25
N ALA A 112 10.00 2.17 18.08
CA ALA A 112 8.91 1.71 17.20
C ALA A 112 9.32 1.73 15.72
N THR A 113 10.25 2.60 15.34
CA THR A 113 10.69 2.81 13.96
C THR A 113 12.04 2.16 13.66
N ASP A 114 12.60 1.38 14.58
CA ASP A 114 13.88 0.71 14.40
C ASP A 114 13.76 -0.48 13.43
N VAL A 115 14.53 -0.44 12.35
CA VAL A 115 14.64 -1.52 11.35
C VAL A 115 15.04 -2.87 11.97
N ALA A 116 15.75 -2.86 13.10
CA ALA A 116 16.10 -4.07 13.83
C ALA A 116 14.87 -4.83 14.39
N ARG A 117 13.70 -4.20 14.38
CA ARG A 117 12.43 -4.82 14.80
C ARG A 117 11.75 -5.60 13.69
N LEU A 118 12.18 -5.46 12.44
CA LEU A 118 11.72 -6.34 11.37
C LEU A 118 12.02 -7.81 11.72
N GLY A 119 11.09 -8.71 11.42
CA GLY A 119 11.13 -10.13 11.81
C GLY A 119 10.67 -10.42 13.24
N SER A 120 10.35 -9.39 14.04
CA SER A 120 9.82 -9.58 15.40
C SER A 120 8.36 -10.04 15.40
N LYS A 121 7.95 -10.72 16.48
CA LYS A 121 6.56 -11.13 16.67
C LYS A 121 5.69 -9.93 17.06
N PRO A 122 4.42 -9.86 16.61
CA PRO A 122 3.47 -8.80 16.95
C PRO A 122 3.34 -8.50 18.45
N ALA A 123 3.40 -9.55 19.29
CA ALA A 123 3.21 -9.42 20.74
C ALA A 123 4.23 -8.48 21.41
N ILE A 124 5.46 -8.38 20.90
CA ILE A 124 6.50 -7.50 21.44
C ILE A 124 6.08 -6.03 21.30
N PHE A 125 5.41 -5.67 20.20
CA PHE A 125 4.92 -4.31 19.98
C PHE A 125 3.75 -4.00 20.90
N GLU A 126 2.85 -4.96 21.14
CA GLU A 126 1.74 -4.74 22.07
C GLU A 126 2.20 -4.62 23.53
N GLU A 127 3.25 -5.35 23.91
CA GLU A 127 3.89 -5.22 25.23
C GLU A 127 4.55 -3.85 25.40
N GLN A 128 5.22 -3.35 24.36
CA GLN A 128 6.03 -2.13 24.45
C GLN A 128 5.24 -0.84 24.16
N LEU A 129 4.30 -0.87 23.21
CA LEU A 129 3.52 0.28 22.73
C LEU A 129 2.10 0.30 23.30
N GLY A 130 1.66 -0.78 23.96
CA GLY A 130 0.29 -0.96 24.41
C GLY A 130 -0.60 -1.56 23.33
N LYS A 131 -1.92 -1.47 23.48
CA LYS A 131 -2.85 -2.06 22.51
C LYS A 131 -2.80 -1.28 21.18
N ALA A 132 -2.72 -2.01 20.06
CA ALA A 132 -2.82 -1.41 18.73
C ALA A 132 -4.16 -0.68 18.54
N ASP A 133 -4.12 0.49 17.89
CA ASP A 133 -5.31 1.26 17.53
C ASP A 133 -6.12 0.54 16.46
N GLU A 134 -5.41 -0.12 15.53
CA GLU A 134 -5.98 -1.00 14.53
C GLU A 134 -5.20 -2.31 14.48
N LYS A 135 -5.92 -3.44 14.36
CA LYS A 135 -5.33 -4.77 14.26
C LYS A 135 -6.14 -5.66 13.34
N GLN A 136 -5.47 -6.17 12.32
CA GLN A 136 -6.00 -7.17 11.39
C GLN A 136 -5.04 -8.37 11.32
N SER A 137 -5.38 -9.41 10.56
CA SER A 137 -4.55 -10.63 10.48
C SER A 137 -3.14 -10.38 9.92
N ASN A 138 -2.99 -9.37 9.07
CA ASN A 138 -1.75 -9.01 8.39
C ASN A 138 -1.29 -7.57 8.69
N PHE A 139 -1.88 -6.88 9.66
CA PHE A 139 -1.64 -5.46 9.87
C PHE A 139 -1.82 -5.04 11.33
N MET A 140 -1.00 -4.10 11.80
CA MET A 140 -1.21 -3.38 13.05
C MET A 140 -0.84 -1.91 12.89
N ALA A 141 -1.58 -1.01 13.53
CA ALA A 141 -1.24 0.40 13.64
C ALA A 141 -1.23 0.86 15.10
N PHE A 142 -0.29 1.74 15.42
CA PHE A 142 -0.12 2.32 16.75
C PHE A 142 0.13 3.82 16.64
N GLN A 143 -0.47 4.58 17.54
CA GLN A 143 -0.14 5.97 17.77
C GLN A 143 0.99 6.09 18.79
N VAL A 144 2.19 6.39 18.32
CA VAL A 144 3.39 6.61 19.15
C VAL A 144 3.60 8.11 19.29
N GLY A 145 3.13 8.68 20.40
CA GLY A 145 3.11 10.12 20.60
C GLY A 145 2.13 10.80 19.64
N ALA A 146 2.66 11.55 18.67
CA ALA A 146 1.87 12.21 17.62
C ALA A 146 2.07 11.57 16.23
N CYS A 147 2.67 10.38 16.20
CA CYS A 147 3.06 9.69 14.97
C CYS A 147 2.33 8.38 14.84
N ASP A 148 1.79 8.14 13.64
CA ASP A 148 1.16 6.88 13.30
C ASP A 148 2.23 5.95 12.73
N VAL A 149 2.37 4.79 13.37
CA VAL A 149 3.32 3.73 13.00
C VAL A 149 2.54 2.49 12.62
N GLU A 150 2.73 2.06 11.38
CA GLU A 150 2.06 0.91 10.79
C GLU A 150 3.02 -0.26 10.64
N TYR A 151 2.52 -1.47 10.84
CA TYR A 151 3.27 -2.71 10.70
C TYR A 151 2.50 -3.67 9.80
N GLN A 152 3.13 -4.13 8.72
CA GLN A 152 2.60 -5.22 7.92
C GLN A 152 3.16 -6.54 8.44
N LEU A 153 2.28 -7.54 8.57
CA LEU A 153 2.62 -8.85 9.10
C LEU A 153 2.56 -9.89 7.99
N SER A 154 3.52 -10.81 8.02
CA SER A 154 3.57 -11.98 7.15
C SER A 154 4.16 -13.14 7.93
N ASN A 155 3.55 -14.31 7.82
CA ASN A 155 3.99 -15.53 8.52
C ASN A 155 4.19 -15.32 10.04
N GLY A 156 3.35 -14.49 10.66
CA GLY A 156 3.37 -14.24 12.12
C GLY A 156 4.50 -13.33 12.61
N VAL A 157 5.21 -12.64 11.71
CA VAL A 157 6.24 -11.65 12.05
C VAL A 157 6.00 -10.32 11.33
N VAL A 158 6.58 -9.24 11.84
CA VAL A 158 6.60 -7.93 11.17
C VAL A 158 7.52 -8.01 9.95
N GLU A 159 6.98 -7.72 8.78
CA GLU A 159 7.73 -7.72 7.52
C GLU A 159 8.06 -6.32 7.03
N SER A 160 7.21 -5.33 7.32
CA SER A 160 7.51 -3.92 7.03
C SER A 160 6.94 -2.98 8.08
N ILE A 161 7.58 -1.82 8.20
CA ILE A 161 7.17 -0.69 9.02
C ILE A 161 6.85 0.47 8.09
N GLY A 162 5.69 1.10 8.27
CA GLY A 162 5.20 2.25 7.50
C GLY A 162 5.01 3.47 8.40
N LEU A 163 5.47 4.64 7.94
CA LEU A 163 5.52 5.86 8.74
C LEU A 163 5.01 7.04 7.94
N GLN A 164 4.01 7.74 8.48
CA GLN A 164 3.56 9.01 7.92
C GLN A 164 4.58 10.11 8.25
N ILE A 165 4.93 10.90 7.25
CA ILE A 165 5.83 12.04 7.40
C ILE A 165 5.02 13.25 7.86
N SER A 166 5.50 13.91 8.91
CA SER A 166 4.90 15.14 9.42
C SER A 166 5.97 16.03 10.08
N PRO A 167 5.66 17.28 10.46
CA PRO A 167 6.61 18.11 11.20
C PRO A 167 7.11 17.47 12.51
N ARG A 168 6.35 16.52 13.08
CA ARG A 168 6.69 15.79 14.31
C ARG A 168 7.21 14.37 14.06
N CYS A 169 7.00 13.82 12.88
CA CYS A 169 7.30 12.43 12.54
C CYS A 169 8.32 12.42 11.42
N LYS A 170 9.59 12.32 11.83
CA LYS A 170 10.74 12.44 10.95
C LYS A 170 11.63 11.20 11.07
N PRO A 171 11.31 10.13 10.34
CA PRO A 171 12.11 8.92 10.39
C PRO A 171 13.51 9.15 9.83
N VAL A 172 14.45 8.34 10.30
CA VAL A 172 15.82 8.30 9.80
C VAL A 172 15.97 7.06 8.92
N VAL A 173 16.40 7.27 7.68
CA VAL A 173 16.67 6.22 6.68
C VAL A 173 18.10 6.38 6.23
N ASP A 174 18.97 5.41 6.51
CA ASP A 174 20.40 5.45 6.16
C ASP A 174 21.07 6.81 6.48
N ASP A 175 20.94 7.25 7.74
CA ASP A 175 21.41 8.54 8.26
C ASP A 175 20.74 9.81 7.66
N MET A 176 19.78 9.66 6.75
CA MET A 176 18.98 10.74 6.20
C MET A 176 17.68 10.93 7.00
N VAL A 177 17.49 12.13 7.53
CA VAL A 177 16.21 12.51 8.16
C VAL A 177 15.19 12.83 7.08
N ILE A 178 14.11 12.06 7.03
CA ILE A 178 12.97 12.29 6.15
C ILE A 178 12.00 13.24 6.84
N GLY A 179 11.69 14.37 6.23
CA GLY A 179 10.78 15.36 6.77
C GLY A 179 9.82 15.93 5.72
N PRO A 180 8.94 16.85 6.11
CA PRO A 180 7.91 17.40 5.22
C PRO A 180 8.44 18.08 3.95
N ASP A 181 9.70 18.51 3.95
CA ASP A 181 10.38 19.15 2.82
C ASP A 181 11.25 18.18 2.02
N THR A 182 11.35 16.91 2.43
CA THR A 182 12.05 15.88 1.67
C THR A 182 11.30 15.60 0.38
N THR A 183 11.98 15.76 -0.75
CA THR A 183 11.46 15.41 -2.07
C THR A 183 12.10 14.15 -2.63
N PHE A 184 11.50 13.56 -3.66
CA PHE A 184 12.07 12.38 -4.33
C PHE A 184 13.49 12.67 -4.85
N ALA A 185 13.75 13.86 -5.41
CA ALA A 185 15.09 14.22 -5.88
C ALA A 185 16.13 14.35 -4.74
N SER A 186 15.69 14.59 -3.50
CA SER A 186 16.60 14.66 -2.35
C SER A 186 17.05 13.29 -1.85
N VAL A 187 16.32 12.23 -2.21
CA VAL A 187 16.66 10.83 -1.90
C VAL A 187 17.64 10.34 -2.96
N LYS A 188 18.94 10.30 -2.64
CA LYS A 188 20.04 10.17 -3.62
C LYS A 188 20.12 8.85 -4.38
N GLU A 189 19.46 7.79 -3.93
CA GLU A 189 19.70 6.41 -4.42
C GLU A 189 18.44 5.66 -4.85
N GLY A 190 17.30 6.34 -4.98
CA GLY A 190 16.04 5.74 -5.40
C GLY A 190 15.82 5.78 -6.91
N TYR A 191 14.96 4.89 -7.41
CA TYR A 191 14.41 4.98 -8.77
C TYR A 191 12.88 4.84 -8.72
N PRO A 192 12.13 5.52 -9.60
CA PRO A 192 10.68 5.44 -9.56
C PRO A 192 10.21 4.05 -10.00
N VAL A 193 9.21 3.53 -9.30
CA VAL A 193 8.50 2.30 -9.60
C VAL A 193 7.01 2.63 -9.66
N ALA A 194 6.33 2.06 -10.63
CA ALA A 194 4.88 2.08 -10.65
C ALA A 194 4.37 0.64 -10.58
N ASP A 195 3.61 0.34 -9.53
CA ASP A 195 2.99 -0.97 -9.35
C ASP A 195 1.97 -1.23 -10.47
N CYS A 196 1.23 -0.19 -10.87
CA CYS A 196 0.35 -0.20 -12.02
C CYS A 196 0.21 1.21 -12.60
N ILE A 197 0.06 1.33 -13.92
CA ILE A 197 -0.29 2.58 -14.58
C ILE A 197 -1.49 2.37 -15.50
N GLY A 198 -2.36 3.37 -15.65
CA GLY A 198 -3.45 3.36 -16.63
C GLY A 198 -4.70 2.56 -16.21
N GLY A 199 -4.87 2.29 -14.91
CA GLY A 199 -6.05 1.60 -14.37
C GLY A 199 -6.12 0.10 -14.70
N VAL A 200 -5.02 -0.47 -15.17
CA VAL A 200 -4.97 -1.80 -15.78
C VAL A 200 -5.05 -2.93 -14.74
N CYS A 201 -4.68 -2.66 -13.49
CA CYS A 201 -4.59 -3.67 -12.44
C CYS A 201 -5.88 -3.80 -11.62
N GLY A 202 -6.97 -3.12 -12.02
CA GLY A 202 -8.31 -3.31 -11.47
C GLY A 202 -8.48 -2.93 -9.99
N ASN A 203 -7.43 -2.47 -9.34
CA ASN A 203 -7.46 -1.87 -8.02
C ASN A 203 -7.81 -0.38 -8.16
N ALA A 204 -8.91 0.03 -7.53
CA ALA A 204 -9.34 1.43 -7.45
C ALA A 204 -8.46 2.30 -6.54
N ALA A 205 -7.35 1.75 -6.03
CA ALA A 205 -6.31 2.56 -5.42
C ALA A 205 -5.60 3.28 -6.55
N ASP A 206 -5.59 4.62 -6.51
CA ASP A 206 -4.93 5.43 -7.52
C ASP A 206 -3.55 4.82 -7.83
N PRO A 207 -3.17 4.66 -9.10
CA PRO A 207 -1.81 4.25 -9.43
C PRO A 207 -0.84 5.12 -8.62
N THR A 208 0.08 4.52 -7.88
CA THR A 208 1.12 5.26 -7.17
C THR A 208 2.41 5.11 -7.95
N ILE A 209 3.10 6.23 -8.16
CA ILE A 209 4.50 6.20 -8.55
C ILE A 209 5.30 6.51 -7.30
N ASP A 210 6.13 5.56 -6.94
CA ASP A 210 6.85 5.57 -5.68
C ASP A 210 8.33 5.48 -5.94
N LEU A 211 9.11 6.08 -5.04
CA LEU A 211 10.55 5.99 -5.14
C LEU A 211 11.02 4.77 -4.36
N PHE A 212 11.60 3.80 -5.05
CA PHE A 212 12.11 2.58 -4.45
C PHE A 212 13.64 2.62 -4.33
N TYR A 213 14.13 2.23 -3.17
CA TYR A 213 15.55 2.15 -2.85
C TYR A 213 15.83 0.81 -2.15
N THR A 214 16.95 0.17 -2.44
CA THR A 214 17.38 -1.05 -1.72
C THR A 214 18.80 -0.90 -1.27
N ALA A 215 19.04 -0.95 0.04
CA ALA A 215 20.36 -0.81 0.62
C ALA A 215 21.29 -2.01 0.30
N SER A 216 20.76 -3.18 -0.12
CA SER A 216 21.57 -4.36 -0.47
C SER A 216 20.85 -5.34 -1.41
N ARG A 217 21.59 -6.12 -2.21
CA ARG A 217 21.03 -7.21 -3.02
C ARG A 217 20.96 -8.56 -2.28
N ALA A 218 21.37 -8.61 -1.02
CA ALA A 218 21.36 -9.83 -0.23
C ALA A 218 19.91 -10.31 0.09
N PRO A 219 19.69 -11.62 0.28
CA PRO A 219 18.45 -12.13 0.87
C PRO A 219 18.17 -11.40 2.20
N ASN A 220 16.92 -11.03 2.45
CA ASN A 220 16.50 -10.26 3.62
C ASN A 220 17.13 -8.86 3.74
N SER A 221 17.54 -8.25 2.62
CA SER A 221 17.86 -6.82 2.59
C SER A 221 16.62 -5.99 2.94
N VAL A 222 16.81 -4.97 3.77
CA VAL A 222 15.79 -3.95 3.99
C VAL A 222 15.67 -3.10 2.72
N GLY A 223 14.51 -3.16 2.09
CA GLY A 223 14.12 -2.20 1.06
C GLY A 223 13.48 -0.97 1.70
N TYR A 224 13.55 0.15 1.01
CA TYR A 224 12.87 1.40 1.37
C TYR A 224 11.97 1.83 0.22
N TYR A 225 10.80 2.33 0.56
CA TYR A 225 9.80 2.76 -0.39
C TYR A 225 9.22 4.09 0.09
N PHE A 226 9.40 5.12 -0.71
CA PHE A 226 8.93 6.47 -0.42
C PHE A 226 7.72 6.77 -1.27
N VAL A 227 6.61 7.09 -0.61
CA VAL A 227 5.34 7.42 -1.23
C VAL A 227 5.17 8.93 -1.18
N GLY A 228 4.73 9.50 -2.30
CA GLY A 228 4.23 10.87 -2.37
C GLY A 228 2.71 10.87 -2.44
N ASP A 229 2.10 12.02 -2.16
CA ASP A 229 0.64 12.15 -2.30
C ASP A 229 0.19 11.94 -3.75
N TYR A 230 -1.08 11.65 -4.00
CA TYR A 230 -1.61 11.70 -5.36
C TYR A 230 -1.99 13.15 -5.72
N ASP A 231 -1.40 13.70 -6.79
CA ASP A 231 -1.68 15.06 -7.30
C ASP A 231 -1.48 15.15 -8.83
N ASP A 232 -1.64 16.36 -9.37
CA ASP A 232 -1.46 16.65 -10.80
C ASP A 232 -0.08 16.27 -11.34
N ALA A 233 0.98 16.36 -10.52
CA ALA A 233 2.32 15.97 -10.94
C ALA A 233 2.42 14.44 -11.07
N THR A 234 1.86 13.71 -10.10
CA THR A 234 1.77 12.25 -10.15
C THR A 234 0.94 11.78 -11.35
N SER A 235 -0.23 12.40 -11.61
CA SER A 235 -1.06 12.11 -12.78
C SER A 235 -0.34 12.40 -14.10
N ARG A 236 0.31 13.55 -14.22
CA ARG A 236 1.12 13.89 -15.40
C ARG A 236 2.28 12.91 -15.62
N ALA A 237 2.95 12.50 -14.55
CA ALA A 237 4.05 11.54 -14.63
C ALA A 237 3.57 10.19 -15.19
N MET A 238 2.34 9.76 -14.86
CA MET A 238 1.75 8.55 -15.43
C MET A 238 1.48 8.70 -16.92
N ASP A 239 0.86 9.80 -17.35
CA ASP A 239 0.58 10.03 -18.77
C ASP A 239 1.86 10.02 -19.62
N LEU A 240 2.92 10.65 -19.11
CA LEU A 240 4.24 10.63 -19.74
C LEU A 240 4.81 9.20 -19.81
N TRP A 241 4.68 8.44 -18.72
CA TRP A 241 5.18 7.07 -18.68
C TRP A 241 4.45 6.16 -19.69
N VAL A 242 3.11 6.20 -19.72
CA VAL A 242 2.32 5.40 -20.67
C VAL A 242 2.64 5.79 -22.10
N THR A 243 2.79 7.09 -22.37
CA THR A 243 3.16 7.59 -23.71
C THR A 243 4.52 7.05 -24.14
N ALA A 244 5.53 7.10 -23.26
CA ALA A 244 6.87 6.57 -23.57
C ALA A 244 6.86 5.06 -23.83
N ILE A 245 6.03 4.29 -23.09
CA ILE A 245 5.86 2.85 -23.32
C ILE A 245 5.18 2.60 -24.68
N ALA A 246 4.14 3.38 -25.03
CA ALA A 246 3.46 3.29 -26.32
C ALA A 246 4.45 3.52 -27.48
N GLU A 247 5.24 4.59 -27.40
CA GLU A 247 6.25 4.93 -28.42
C GLU A 247 7.30 3.82 -28.57
N THR A 248 7.80 3.27 -27.45
CA THR A 248 8.82 2.21 -27.45
C THR A 248 8.30 0.90 -28.05
N ASN A 249 7.00 0.64 -27.96
CA ASN A 249 6.37 -0.58 -28.47
C ASN A 249 5.67 -0.38 -29.83
N GLY A 250 5.80 0.79 -30.45
CA GLY A 250 5.18 1.09 -31.75
C GLY A 250 3.65 1.15 -31.71
N ALA A 251 3.06 1.39 -30.55
CA ALA A 251 1.63 1.57 -30.39
C ALA A 251 1.23 3.01 -30.80
N PRO A 252 0.26 3.20 -31.72
CA PRO A 252 -0.18 4.53 -32.16
C PRO A 252 -0.78 5.38 -31.03
N THR A 253 -1.45 4.72 -30.08
CA THR A 253 -2.01 5.36 -28.89
C THR A 253 -1.81 4.48 -27.65
N PRO A 254 -1.84 5.05 -26.43
CA PRO A 254 -1.88 4.30 -25.17
C PRO A 254 -2.92 3.18 -25.11
N GLY A 255 -4.08 3.35 -25.75
CA GLY A 255 -5.16 2.37 -25.74
C GLY A 255 -4.86 1.12 -26.58
N ASP A 256 -3.85 1.16 -27.44
CA ASP A 256 -3.41 0.04 -28.28
C ASP A 256 -2.34 -0.82 -27.59
N LEU A 257 -1.88 -0.44 -26.39
CA LEU A 257 -0.89 -1.18 -25.63
C LEU A 257 -1.47 -2.48 -25.05
N ASP A 258 -0.63 -3.51 -25.00
CA ASP A 258 -0.92 -4.69 -24.18
C ASP A 258 -0.94 -4.26 -22.70
N PRO A 259 -2.06 -4.48 -21.98
CA PRO A 259 -2.20 -4.26 -20.54
C PRO A 259 -1.02 -4.75 -19.68
N SER A 260 -0.43 -5.88 -20.04
CA SER A 260 0.69 -6.47 -19.30
C SER A 260 1.94 -5.59 -19.31
N LEU A 261 2.10 -4.71 -20.30
CA LEU A 261 3.19 -3.75 -20.38
C LEU A 261 3.07 -2.59 -19.40
N LEU A 262 1.93 -2.42 -18.72
CA LEU A 262 1.67 -1.32 -17.78
C LEU A 262 1.67 -1.79 -16.31
N THR A 263 2.13 -3.01 -16.08
CA THR A 263 2.21 -3.61 -14.75
C THR A 263 3.67 -3.60 -14.28
N CYS A 264 3.92 -3.11 -13.07
CA CYS A 264 5.20 -3.28 -12.39
C CYS A 264 6.43 -2.73 -13.10
N LEU A 265 6.32 -1.46 -13.44
CA LEU A 265 7.28 -0.71 -14.21
C LEU A 265 8.43 -0.21 -13.33
N LYS A 266 9.64 -0.37 -13.85
CA LYS A 266 10.87 0.18 -13.29
C LYS A 266 11.52 1.09 -14.31
N ASP A 267 12.53 1.84 -13.88
CA ASP A 267 13.38 2.64 -14.76
C ASP A 267 12.56 3.66 -15.57
N ALA A 268 11.86 4.52 -14.83
CA ALA A 268 11.03 5.57 -15.41
C ALA A 268 11.78 6.39 -16.46
N PRO A 269 11.12 6.76 -17.58
CA PRO A 269 11.68 7.68 -18.54
C PRO A 269 12.18 8.99 -17.86
N PRO A 270 13.24 9.63 -18.39
CA PRO A 270 13.81 10.83 -17.77
C PRO A 270 12.79 11.95 -17.50
N GLU A 271 11.84 12.15 -18.41
CA GLU A 271 10.75 13.11 -18.30
C GLU A 271 9.79 12.82 -17.13
N VAL A 272 9.54 11.55 -16.84
CA VAL A 272 8.75 11.12 -15.67
C VAL A 272 9.55 11.43 -14.40
N SER A 273 10.83 11.04 -14.37
CA SER A 273 11.73 11.31 -13.24
C SER A 273 11.85 12.81 -12.96
N GLN A 274 11.87 13.64 -14.00
CA GLN A 274 11.93 15.10 -13.88
C GLN A 274 10.66 15.68 -13.25
N VAL A 275 9.47 15.19 -13.63
CA VAL A 275 8.20 15.63 -13.01
C VAL A 275 8.13 15.22 -11.54
N LEU A 276 8.61 14.01 -11.23
CA LEU A 276 8.58 13.47 -9.86
C LEU A 276 9.66 14.08 -8.95
N ALA A 277 10.70 14.70 -9.50
CA ALA A 277 11.82 15.25 -8.74
C ALA A 277 11.39 16.19 -7.58
N SER A 278 10.38 17.03 -7.82
CA SER A 278 9.84 17.96 -6.82
C SER A 278 8.79 17.34 -5.89
N LYS A 279 8.43 16.08 -6.09
CA LYS A 279 7.38 15.42 -5.31
C LYS A 279 7.83 15.24 -3.87
N ARG A 280 7.01 15.73 -2.93
CA ARG A 280 7.27 15.55 -1.49
C ARG A 280 6.95 14.12 -1.06
N VAL A 281 7.78 13.60 -0.17
CA VAL A 281 7.54 12.33 0.50
C VAL A 281 6.50 12.55 1.59
N SER A 282 5.38 11.83 1.52
CA SER A 282 4.33 11.85 2.55
C SER A 282 4.34 10.61 3.43
N LYS A 283 4.86 9.48 2.94
CA LYS A 283 5.01 8.25 3.71
C LYS A 283 6.28 7.51 3.33
N VAL A 284 6.88 6.81 4.28
CA VAL A 284 7.99 5.89 4.04
C VAL A 284 7.67 4.51 4.59
N TYR A 285 8.05 3.48 3.84
CA TYR A 285 8.02 2.10 4.29
C TYR A 285 9.41 1.52 4.23
N PHE A 286 9.74 0.66 5.18
CA PHE A 286 10.94 -0.17 5.13
C PHE A 286 10.63 -1.58 5.59
N GLY A 287 11.21 -2.58 4.92
CA GLY A 287 10.86 -3.97 5.18
C GLY A 287 11.60 -4.99 4.32
N PHE A 288 11.40 -6.26 4.66
CA PHE A 288 11.80 -7.38 3.83
C PHE A 288 10.75 -7.55 2.73
N ASN A 289 11.16 -7.63 1.46
CA ASN A 289 10.23 -7.90 0.34
C ASN A 289 9.12 -6.85 0.10
N LEU A 290 9.42 -5.56 0.22
CA LEU A 290 8.44 -4.50 -0.11
C LEU A 290 7.88 -4.58 -1.55
N ARG A 291 8.54 -5.28 -2.47
CA ARG A 291 8.05 -5.51 -3.84
C ARG A 291 7.05 -6.67 -3.93
N LYS A 292 5.98 -6.67 -3.13
CA LYS A 292 4.98 -7.75 -3.19
C LYS A 292 4.16 -7.76 -4.48
N HIS A 293 4.11 -6.65 -5.19
CA HIS A 293 3.23 -6.53 -6.36
C HIS A 293 3.95 -6.71 -7.69
N CYS A 294 5.29 -6.66 -7.68
CA CYS A 294 6.10 -6.79 -8.88
C CYS A 294 6.96 -8.05 -8.87
N PRO A 295 6.60 -9.10 -9.64
CA PRO A 295 7.42 -10.29 -9.74
C PRO A 295 8.83 -9.92 -10.20
N ARG A 296 9.82 -10.61 -9.62
CA ARG A 296 11.24 -10.42 -9.94
C ARG A 296 11.61 -11.02 -11.27
#